data_AF-A0A7V8VY24-F1
#
_entry.id   AF-A0A7V8VY24-F1
#
_cell.length_a   1.000
_cell.length_b   1.000
_cell.length_c   1.000
_cell.angle_alpha   90.00
_cell.angle_beta   90.00
_cell.angle_gamma   90.00
#
_symmetry.space_group_name_H-M   'P 1'
#
loop_
_entity.id
_entity.type
_entity.pdbx_description
1 polymer ?
#
loop_
_entity_poly.entity_id
_entity_poly.type
_entity_poly.pdbx_seq_one_letter_code
_entity_poly.pdbx_strand_id
1 'polypeptide(L)'
;MDDSRDTERLPLHSNAQTISPPAERTSSVTDDGVRLEGPAGRIVDPDKPKPRSRKWSWFRSILALVVLAVPLFVLLIAGAVYWQARTDEAGPADAIVVLGAAQYNGRPSPVLSARLDHALALYDRDLAPLIILTGGRAEGDAYSEAEAGRLYLEERGVPSSAMAVENEGRDTFTSMQGVDEVLA
;
A
#
# COMPACT_ATOMS: atom_id res chain seq x y z
N MET A 1 40.47 62.00 31.21
CA MET A 1 39.90 61.87 32.55
C MET A 1 39.46 60.42 32.64
N ASP A 2 40.25 59.52 33.22
CA ASP A 2 40.50 59.41 34.68
C ASP A 2 39.22 58.86 35.36
N ASP A 3 39.21 57.78 36.14
CA ASP A 3 40.29 57.18 36.92
C ASP A 3 40.28 55.63 36.89
N SER A 4 41.44 55.07 37.21
CA SER A 4 41.73 53.77 37.82
C SER A 4 40.86 53.45 39.08
N ARG A 5 40.94 52.29 39.78
CA ARG A 5 41.84 51.11 39.84
C ARG A 5 41.11 49.96 40.57
N ASP A 6 41.67 48.74 40.47
CA ASP A 6 41.78 47.62 41.45
C ASP A 6 40.62 47.31 42.46
N THR A 7 40.47 46.09 43.02
CA THR A 7 41.20 44.81 42.93
C THR A 7 40.25 43.73 42.30
N GLU A 8 40.45 42.40 42.29
CA GLU A 8 41.47 41.49 42.83
C GLU A 8 41.50 40.16 42.05
N ARG A 9 42.44 39.27 42.39
CA ARG A 9 42.35 37.82 42.14
C ARG A 9 43.09 37.06 43.24
N LEU A 10 42.49 36.00 43.78
CA LEU A 10 43.11 35.05 44.73
C LEU A 10 42.64 33.60 44.42
N PRO A 11 43.36 32.54 44.85
CA PRO A 11 44.05 31.74 43.85
C PRO A 11 43.70 30.23 43.80
N LEU A 12 44.34 29.56 42.85
CA LEU A 12 44.41 28.10 42.70
C LEU A 12 45.06 27.43 43.92
N HIS A 13 44.51 26.30 44.38
CA HIS A 13 45.33 25.25 45.01
C HIS A 13 44.99 23.86 44.46
N SER A 14 45.90 23.38 43.62
CA SER A 14 46.00 21.99 43.18
C SER A 14 46.51 21.12 44.33
N ASN A 15 45.89 19.97 44.58
CA ASN A 15 46.28 19.07 45.66
C ASN A 15 47.09 17.90 45.10
N ALA A 16 48.40 17.92 45.30
CA ALA A 16 49.34 16.91 44.80
C ALA A 16 49.48 15.73 45.76
N GLN A 17 49.64 14.53 45.20
CA GLN A 17 50.02 13.33 45.97
C GLN A 17 51.46 13.44 46.48
N THR A 18 51.75 12.84 47.63
CA THR A 18 53.10 12.37 47.96
C THR A 18 53.01 11.06 48.75
N ILE A 19 53.97 10.17 48.50
CA ILE A 19 53.99 8.75 48.85
C ILE A 19 55.23 8.49 49.72
N SER A 20 55.15 7.67 50.78
CA SER A 20 56.17 6.65 51.16
C SER A 20 55.98 6.02 52.57
N PRO A 21 56.58 4.84 52.87
CA PRO A 21 56.12 3.88 53.92
C PRO A 21 57.30 3.45 54.87
N PRO A 22 57.48 2.20 55.38
CA PRO A 22 56.59 1.12 55.87
C PRO A 22 56.98 0.57 57.31
N ALA A 23 56.35 -0.55 57.72
CA ALA A 23 56.75 -1.51 58.79
C ALA A 23 56.43 -1.08 60.26
N GLU A 24 56.15 -1.97 61.21
CA GLU A 24 56.57 -3.38 61.38
C GLU A 24 55.46 -4.42 61.67
N ARG A 25 55.90 -5.67 61.78
CA ARG A 25 55.15 -6.92 61.87
C ARG A 25 55.42 -7.59 63.22
N THR A 26 54.39 -7.86 64.02
CA THR A 26 54.45 -8.91 65.06
C THR A 26 53.18 -9.75 65.08
N SER A 27 53.36 -11.04 64.81
CA SER A 27 52.34 -12.08 64.87
C SER A 27 52.10 -12.60 66.28
N SER A 28 50.86 -12.95 66.61
CA SER A 28 50.53 -13.93 67.66
C SER A 28 49.62 -15.02 67.08
N VAL A 29 50.16 -16.23 66.98
CA VAL A 29 49.48 -17.46 66.50
C VAL A 29 48.98 -18.28 67.70
N THR A 30 48.13 -19.28 67.42
CA THR A 30 47.50 -20.33 68.26
C THR A 30 46.20 -19.91 68.99
N ASP A 31 45.08 -20.64 68.88
CA ASP A 31 44.75 -21.70 67.88
C ASP A 31 43.22 -21.85 67.63
N ASP A 32 42.64 -23.04 67.90
CA ASP A 32 41.23 -23.45 67.85
C ASP A 32 40.56 -23.50 66.46
N GLY A 33 40.76 -24.64 65.78
CA GLY A 33 40.21 -24.90 64.47
C GLY A 33 38.75 -25.39 64.45
N VAL A 34 37.94 -24.79 63.57
CA VAL A 34 36.88 -25.49 62.82
C VAL A 34 36.98 -25.09 61.35
N ARG A 35 37.50 -25.98 60.50
CA ARG A 35 37.50 -25.78 59.04
C ARG A 35 36.15 -26.21 58.47
N LEU A 36 35.30 -25.25 58.16
CA LEU A 36 34.05 -25.49 57.42
C LEU A 36 34.34 -25.52 55.91
N GLU A 37 34.52 -26.72 55.35
CA GLU A 37 34.63 -26.88 53.88
C GLU A 37 33.26 -26.75 53.21
N GLY A 38 32.97 -25.57 52.68
CA GLY A 38 31.88 -25.32 51.74
C GLY A 38 32.32 -25.61 50.28
N PRO A 39 31.40 -26.00 49.38
CA PRO A 39 31.75 -26.50 48.05
C PRO A 39 32.45 -25.46 47.19
N ALA A 40 33.40 -25.92 46.39
CA ALA A 40 34.29 -25.12 45.55
C ALA A 40 33.60 -23.94 44.85
N GLY A 41 34.09 -22.73 45.15
CA GLY A 41 33.60 -21.49 44.58
C GLY A 41 33.66 -21.51 43.06
N ARG A 42 32.49 -21.59 42.41
CA ARG A 42 32.39 -21.45 40.96
C ARG A 42 32.76 -20.02 40.61
N ILE A 43 33.95 -19.83 40.02
CA ILE A 43 34.38 -18.53 39.49
C ILE A 43 33.43 -18.15 38.35
N VAL A 44 32.43 -17.34 38.66
CA VAL A 44 31.53 -16.76 37.65
C VAL A 44 32.29 -15.60 37.02
N ASP A 45 32.95 -15.91 35.91
CA ASP A 45 33.54 -14.95 34.99
C ASP A 45 32.49 -13.87 34.63
N PRO A 46 32.65 -12.62 35.13
CA PRO A 46 31.65 -11.57 34.94
C PRO A 46 31.61 -11.02 33.51
N ASP A 47 32.64 -11.33 32.71
CA ASP A 47 32.85 -10.73 31.38
C ASP A 47 32.37 -11.63 30.24
N LYS A 48 31.70 -12.76 30.55
CA LYS A 48 31.06 -13.59 29.52
C LYS A 48 29.85 -12.88 28.91
N PRO A 49 29.89 -12.49 27.62
CA PRO A 49 28.78 -11.80 26.99
C PRO A 49 27.56 -12.73 26.95
N LYS A 50 26.43 -12.26 27.50
CA LYS A 50 25.17 -13.02 27.49
C LYS A 50 24.81 -13.42 26.05
N PRO A 51 24.50 -14.70 25.76
CA PRO A 51 24.24 -15.15 24.41
C PRO A 51 23.04 -14.41 23.83
N ARG A 52 23.26 -13.62 22.77
CA ARG A 52 22.20 -12.89 22.07
C ARG A 52 21.13 -13.88 21.64
N SER A 53 19.88 -13.70 22.08
CA SER A 53 18.83 -14.69 21.85
C SER A 53 18.54 -14.83 20.36
N ARG A 54 18.95 -15.97 19.79
CA ARG A 54 18.83 -16.29 18.35
C ARG A 54 17.40 -16.10 17.83
N LYS A 55 16.40 -16.31 18.70
CA LYS A 55 14.97 -16.06 18.48
C LYS A 55 14.64 -14.60 18.10
N TRP A 56 15.29 -13.60 18.71
CA TRP A 56 15.05 -12.18 18.37
C TRP A 56 15.56 -11.87 16.97
N SER A 57 16.76 -12.34 16.61
CA SER A 57 17.31 -12.14 15.26
C SER A 57 16.39 -12.75 14.21
N TRP A 58 15.85 -13.95 14.46
CA TRP A 58 14.92 -14.62 13.57
C TRP A 58 13.58 -13.86 13.42
N PHE A 59 13.02 -13.37 14.53
CA PHE A 59 11.81 -12.53 14.49
C PHE A 59 12.00 -11.24 13.68
N ARG A 60 13.13 -10.54 13.83
CA ARG A 60 13.46 -9.36 13.02
C ARG A 60 13.60 -9.69 11.53
N SER A 61 14.19 -10.83 11.19
CA SER A 61 14.30 -11.29 9.80
C SER A 61 12.94 -11.61 9.19
N ILE A 62 12.04 -12.27 9.93
CA ILE A 62 10.67 -12.55 9.48
C ILE A 62 9.89 -11.24 9.30
N LEU A 63 9.97 -10.31 10.26
CA LEU A 63 9.30 -9.02 10.16
C LEU A 63 9.80 -8.21 8.95
N ALA A 64 11.12 -8.15 8.73
CA ALA A 64 11.70 -7.49 7.56
C ALA A 64 11.27 -8.16 6.24
N LEU A 65 11.20 -9.50 6.21
CA LEU A 65 10.71 -10.25 5.05
C LEU A 65 9.25 -9.91 4.75
N VAL A 66 8.36 -9.88 5.75
CA VAL A 66 6.95 -9.50 5.57
C VAL A 66 6.82 -8.05 5.10
N VAL A 67 7.56 -7.12 5.71
CA VAL A 67 7.58 -5.69 5.34
C VAL A 67 8.06 -5.47 3.90
N LEU A 68 8.90 -6.35 3.34
CA LEU A 68 9.31 -6.31 1.94
C LEU A 68 8.36 -7.09 1.00
N ALA A 69 7.85 -8.24 1.46
CA ALA A 69 7.02 -9.13 0.65
C ALA A 69 5.61 -8.54 0.40
N VAL A 70 5.01 -7.86 1.38
CA VAL A 70 3.70 -7.21 1.22
C VAL A 70 3.69 -6.14 0.12
N PRO A 71 4.57 -5.11 0.13
CA PRO A 71 4.59 -4.13 -0.96
C PRO A 71 5.02 -4.74 -2.30
N LEU A 72 5.94 -5.72 -2.31
CA LEU A 72 6.29 -6.44 -3.54
C LEU A 72 5.06 -7.18 -4.12
N PHE A 73 4.29 -7.86 -3.28
CA PHE A 73 3.07 -8.55 -3.69
C PHE A 73 2.00 -7.56 -4.21
N VAL A 74 1.79 -6.43 -3.54
CA VAL A 74 0.89 -5.36 -4.00
C VAL A 74 1.34 -4.81 -5.36
N LEU A 75 2.65 -4.57 -5.55
CA LEU A 75 3.20 -4.10 -6.83
C LEU A 75 3.05 -5.15 -7.95
N LEU A 76 3.22 -6.44 -7.65
CA LEU A 76 3.00 -7.52 -8.61
C LEU A 76 1.53 -7.62 -9.04
N ILE A 77 0.59 -7.55 -8.09
CA ILE A 77 -0.85 -7.54 -8.40
C ILE A 77 -1.24 -6.27 -9.18
N ALA A 78 -0.76 -5.10 -8.78
CA ALA A 78 -1.01 -3.84 -9.50
C ALA A 78 -0.44 -3.89 -10.94
N GLY A 79 0.76 -4.45 -11.12
CA GLY A 79 1.35 -4.67 -12.44
C GLY A 79 0.57 -5.66 -13.31
N ALA A 80 0.10 -6.77 -12.73
CA ALA A 80 -0.72 -7.76 -13.42
C ALA A 80 -2.08 -7.18 -13.84
N VAL A 81 -2.76 -6.44 -12.95
CA VAL A 81 -4.02 -5.75 -13.26
C VAL A 81 -3.80 -4.68 -14.34
N TYR A 82 -2.73 -3.89 -14.25
CA TYR A 82 -2.39 -2.87 -15.26
C TYR A 82 -2.09 -3.49 -16.64
N TRP A 83 -1.42 -4.64 -16.68
CA TRP A 83 -1.19 -5.37 -17.92
C TRP A 83 -2.48 -5.94 -18.50
N GLN A 84 -3.27 -6.65 -17.69
CA GLN A 84 -4.53 -7.27 -18.12
C GLN A 84 -5.56 -6.22 -18.59
N ALA A 85 -5.59 -5.04 -17.96
CA ALA A 85 -6.45 -3.93 -18.36
C ALA A 85 -6.01 -3.23 -19.66
N ARG A 86 -4.88 -3.66 -20.26
CA ARG A 86 -4.36 -3.14 -21.54
C ARG A 86 -4.21 -4.21 -22.63
N THR A 87 -4.30 -5.50 -22.29
CA THR A 87 -4.47 -6.57 -23.27
C THR A 87 -5.91 -6.57 -23.75
N ASP A 88 -6.15 -5.87 -24.86
CA ASP A 88 -7.39 -5.91 -25.62
C ASP A 88 -7.38 -7.14 -26.55
N GLU A 89 -8.31 -8.08 -26.32
CA GLU A 89 -8.50 -9.27 -27.17
C GLU A 89 -9.51 -9.01 -28.33
N ALA A 90 -9.83 -7.74 -28.60
CA ALA A 90 -10.77 -7.36 -29.64
C ALA A 90 -10.43 -7.91 -31.04
N GLY A 91 -11.40 -8.61 -31.61
CA GLY A 91 -11.46 -9.03 -33.01
C GLY A 91 -12.84 -8.74 -33.61
N PRO A 92 -13.10 -9.16 -34.86
CA PRO A 92 -14.39 -8.95 -35.51
C PRO A 92 -15.54 -9.63 -34.76
N ALA A 93 -16.67 -8.93 -34.62
CA ALA A 93 -17.90 -9.39 -33.98
C ALA A 93 -19.13 -8.75 -34.65
N ASP A 94 -20.32 -9.31 -34.41
CA ASP A 94 -21.57 -8.80 -34.99
C ASP A 94 -22.06 -7.51 -34.31
N ALA A 95 -21.76 -7.33 -33.01
CA ALA A 95 -22.10 -6.13 -32.25
C ALA A 95 -21.13 -5.84 -31.08
N ILE A 96 -21.01 -4.56 -30.72
CA ILE A 96 -20.38 -4.07 -29.50
C ILE A 96 -21.47 -3.79 -28.45
N VAL A 97 -21.49 -4.54 -27.35
CA VAL A 97 -22.47 -4.34 -26.26
C VAL A 97 -21.87 -3.44 -25.18
N VAL A 98 -22.45 -2.26 -24.97
CA VAL A 98 -22.05 -1.31 -23.94
C VAL A 98 -22.97 -1.45 -22.74
N LEU A 99 -22.50 -2.15 -21.71
CA LEU A 99 -23.22 -2.26 -20.45
C LEU A 99 -23.34 -0.91 -19.73
N GLY A 100 -24.53 -0.65 -19.18
CA GLY A 100 -24.82 0.49 -18.31
C GLY A 100 -23.95 0.59 -17.04
N ALA A 101 -23.94 1.78 -16.43
CA ALA A 101 -23.21 2.05 -15.19
C ALA A 101 -23.81 3.19 -14.34
N ALA A 102 -23.92 4.40 -14.91
CA ALA A 102 -24.55 5.59 -14.32
C ALA A 102 -24.59 6.75 -15.33
N GLN A 103 -25.62 7.59 -15.25
CA GLN A 103 -25.75 8.87 -15.97
C GLN A 103 -26.16 10.01 -15.02
N TYR A 104 -25.98 11.26 -15.45
CA TYR A 104 -26.33 12.48 -14.73
C TYR A 104 -27.10 13.44 -15.65
N ASN A 105 -28.44 13.32 -15.67
CA ASN A 105 -29.33 14.11 -16.54
C ASN A 105 -28.93 14.07 -18.02
N GLY A 106 -28.78 12.87 -18.59
CA GLY A 106 -28.43 12.64 -19.98
C GLY A 106 -26.92 12.72 -20.27
N ARG A 107 -26.08 13.02 -19.27
CA ARG A 107 -24.61 12.97 -19.39
C ARG A 107 -24.08 11.65 -18.82
N PRO A 108 -23.35 10.83 -19.59
CA PRO A 108 -22.70 9.64 -19.04
C PRO A 108 -21.78 9.95 -17.85
N SER A 109 -21.77 9.08 -16.83
CA SER A 109 -20.76 9.13 -15.77
C SER A 109 -19.34 8.91 -16.32
N PRO A 110 -18.26 9.16 -15.55
CA PRO A 110 -16.90 8.89 -16.01
C PRO A 110 -16.67 7.42 -16.41
N VAL A 111 -17.33 6.48 -15.72
CA VAL A 111 -17.24 5.04 -16.04
C VAL A 111 -17.99 4.73 -17.34
N LEU A 112 -19.20 5.26 -17.52
CA LEU A 112 -19.97 5.05 -18.75
C LEU A 112 -19.30 5.73 -19.94
N SER A 113 -18.76 6.94 -19.76
CA SER A 113 -17.97 7.66 -20.77
C SER A 113 -16.78 6.83 -21.25
N ALA A 114 -15.98 6.28 -20.33
CA ALA A 114 -14.82 5.45 -20.70
C ALA A 114 -15.21 4.17 -21.47
N ARG A 115 -16.40 3.60 -21.19
CA ARG A 115 -16.94 2.47 -21.97
C ARG A 115 -17.39 2.90 -23.36
N LEU A 116 -18.05 4.05 -23.48
CA LEU A 116 -18.50 4.61 -24.76
C LEU A 116 -17.32 5.04 -25.65
N ASP A 117 -16.28 5.66 -25.07
CA ASP A 117 -15.03 5.99 -25.77
C ASP A 117 -14.33 4.73 -26.29
N HIS A 118 -14.34 3.63 -25.51
CA HIS A 118 -13.81 2.34 -25.98
C HIS A 118 -14.67 1.71 -27.07
N ALA A 119 -16.00 1.74 -26.93
CA ALA A 119 -16.93 1.25 -27.96
C ALA A 119 -16.78 2.01 -29.29
N LEU A 120 -16.64 3.34 -29.23
CA LEU A 120 -16.33 4.17 -30.39
C LEU A 120 -14.99 3.75 -31.02
N ALA A 121 -13.94 3.56 -30.22
CA ALA A 121 -12.64 3.11 -30.74
C ALA A 121 -12.70 1.71 -31.39
N LEU A 122 -13.61 0.82 -30.98
CA LEU A 122 -13.85 -0.48 -31.62
C LEU A 122 -14.65 -0.34 -32.92
N TYR A 123 -15.64 0.56 -32.94
CA TYR A 123 -16.45 0.89 -34.12
C TYR A 123 -15.60 1.56 -35.22
N ASP A 124 -14.77 2.54 -34.87
CA ASP A 124 -13.82 3.23 -35.77
C ASP A 124 -12.73 2.29 -36.34
N ARG A 125 -12.58 1.09 -35.76
CA ARG A 125 -11.70 0.01 -36.24
C ARG A 125 -12.41 -1.00 -37.14
N ASP A 126 -13.67 -0.74 -37.52
CA ASP A 126 -14.56 -1.63 -38.29
C ASP A 126 -14.72 -3.04 -37.65
N LEU A 127 -14.60 -3.15 -36.32
CA LEU A 127 -14.66 -4.46 -35.64
C LEU A 127 -16.08 -4.99 -35.43
N ALA A 128 -17.08 -4.10 -35.36
CA ALA A 128 -18.48 -4.50 -35.41
C ALA A 128 -19.33 -3.39 -36.07
N PRO A 129 -20.35 -3.75 -36.87
CA PRO A 129 -21.21 -2.78 -37.55
C PRO A 129 -22.25 -2.11 -36.64
N LEU A 130 -22.52 -2.68 -35.46
CA LEU A 130 -23.59 -2.29 -34.55
C LEU A 130 -23.06 -2.06 -33.13
N ILE A 131 -23.51 -0.99 -32.48
CA ILE A 131 -23.31 -0.74 -31.04
C ILE A 131 -24.66 -0.89 -30.34
N ILE A 132 -24.77 -1.82 -29.39
CA ILE A 132 -25.97 -2.01 -28.55
C ILE A 132 -25.70 -1.36 -27.19
N LEU A 133 -26.49 -0.35 -26.85
CA LEU A 133 -26.38 0.41 -25.62
C LEU A 133 -27.39 -0.13 -24.62
N THR A 134 -26.93 -0.61 -23.45
CA THR A 134 -27.82 -1.18 -22.42
C THR A 134 -27.91 -0.31 -21.18
N GLY A 135 -28.99 -0.50 -20.42
CA GLY A 135 -29.18 0.10 -19.09
C GLY A 135 -30.37 1.07 -19.08
N GLY A 136 -31.35 0.75 -18.23
CA GLY A 136 -32.56 1.54 -18.07
C GLY A 136 -32.38 2.85 -17.30
N ARG A 137 -33.49 3.30 -16.70
CA ARG A 137 -33.63 4.57 -15.97
C ARG A 137 -33.86 4.32 -14.48
N ALA A 138 -33.24 5.11 -13.60
CA ALA A 138 -33.56 5.07 -12.18
C ALA A 138 -34.88 5.82 -11.88
N GLU A 139 -35.45 5.63 -10.69
CA GLU A 139 -36.65 6.35 -10.28
C GLU A 139 -36.35 7.85 -10.15
N GLY A 140 -37.05 8.67 -10.94
CA GLY A 140 -36.84 10.12 -11.03
C GLY A 140 -35.88 10.59 -12.12
N ASP A 141 -35.23 9.68 -12.86
CA ASP A 141 -34.39 10.04 -14.00
C ASP A 141 -35.21 10.45 -15.23
N ALA A 142 -34.76 11.51 -15.91
CA ALA A 142 -35.32 11.95 -17.18
C ALA A 142 -34.77 11.18 -18.41
N TYR A 143 -33.68 10.43 -18.23
CA TYR A 143 -32.97 9.69 -19.29
C TYR A 143 -32.54 8.32 -18.76
N SER A 144 -32.62 7.28 -19.59
CA SER A 144 -31.90 6.03 -19.32
C SER A 144 -30.40 6.16 -19.57
N GLU A 145 -29.62 5.21 -19.05
CA GLU A 145 -28.18 5.14 -19.32
C GLU A 145 -27.89 4.88 -20.81
N ALA A 146 -28.69 4.02 -21.45
CA ALA A 146 -28.61 3.76 -22.88
C ALA A 146 -28.98 4.99 -23.73
N GLU A 147 -29.98 5.78 -23.34
CA GLU A 147 -30.31 7.06 -23.99
C GLU A 147 -29.18 8.09 -23.86
N ALA A 148 -28.58 8.22 -22.67
CA ALA A 148 -27.41 9.07 -22.44
C ALA A 148 -26.20 8.62 -23.27
N GLY A 149 -25.99 7.30 -23.40
CA GLY A 149 -24.97 6.73 -24.27
C GLY A 149 -25.18 7.01 -25.75
N ARG A 150 -26.45 6.96 -26.23
CA ARG A 150 -26.78 7.23 -27.64
C ARG A 150 -26.46 8.68 -27.99
N LEU A 151 -26.91 9.63 -27.17
CA LEU A 151 -26.61 11.05 -27.37
C LEU A 151 -25.10 11.32 -27.42
N TYR A 152 -24.34 10.70 -26.51
CA TYR A 152 -22.88 10.84 -26.44
C TYR A 152 -22.14 10.34 -27.70
N LEU A 153 -22.63 9.27 -28.33
CA LEU A 153 -22.06 8.72 -29.57
C LEU A 153 -22.56 9.43 -30.83
N GLU A 154 -23.82 9.89 -30.86
CA GLU A 154 -24.35 10.75 -31.93
C GLU A 154 -23.56 12.08 -31.99
N GLU A 155 -23.24 12.68 -30.85
CA GLU A 155 -22.35 13.86 -30.75
C GLU A 155 -20.92 13.60 -31.29
N ARG A 156 -20.49 12.34 -31.37
CA ARG A 156 -19.18 11.91 -31.90
C ARG A 156 -19.25 11.44 -33.36
N GLY A 157 -20.43 11.46 -33.97
CA GLY A 157 -20.62 11.13 -35.39
C GLY A 157 -21.00 9.68 -35.68
N VAL A 158 -21.26 8.84 -34.66
CA VAL A 158 -21.82 7.51 -34.89
C VAL A 158 -23.25 7.67 -35.42
N PRO A 159 -23.60 7.10 -36.59
CA PRO A 159 -24.94 7.24 -37.14
C PRO A 159 -25.94 6.42 -36.33
N SER A 160 -27.15 6.94 -36.10
CA SER A 160 -28.20 6.25 -35.34
C SER A 160 -28.60 4.88 -35.94
N SER A 161 -28.32 4.63 -37.22
CA SER A 161 -28.52 3.32 -37.87
C SER A 161 -27.49 2.26 -37.49
N ALA A 162 -26.38 2.65 -36.86
CA ALA A 162 -25.37 1.75 -36.29
C ALA A 162 -25.51 1.60 -34.77
N MET A 163 -26.62 2.06 -34.19
CA MET A 163 -26.90 1.99 -32.76
C MET A 163 -28.27 1.38 -32.46
N ALA A 164 -28.32 0.50 -31.46
CA ALA A 164 -29.54 0.02 -30.84
C ALA A 164 -29.56 0.37 -29.35
N VAL A 165 -30.76 0.50 -28.78
CA VAL A 165 -30.99 0.92 -27.38
C VAL A 165 -31.83 -0.13 -26.67
N GLU A 166 -31.27 -0.68 -25.60
CA GLU A 166 -31.93 -1.54 -24.61
C GLU A 166 -32.01 -0.72 -23.31
N ASN A 167 -33.21 -0.25 -22.94
CA ASN A 167 -33.43 0.67 -21.82
C ASN A 167 -34.47 0.18 -20.79
N GLU A 168 -34.76 -1.13 -20.77
CA GLU A 168 -35.71 -1.75 -19.84
C GLU A 168 -35.01 -2.68 -18.82
N GLY A 169 -33.79 -3.14 -19.14
CA GLY A 169 -32.90 -3.89 -18.27
C GLY A 169 -32.53 -3.11 -17.00
N ARG A 170 -32.74 -3.75 -15.85
CA ARG A 170 -32.41 -3.22 -14.50
C ARG A 170 -31.31 -4.00 -13.79
N ASP A 171 -30.89 -5.12 -14.38
CA ASP A 171 -29.74 -5.91 -14.00
C ASP A 171 -29.06 -6.48 -15.25
N THR A 172 -27.86 -7.04 -15.09
CA THR A 172 -27.10 -7.57 -16.23
C THR A 172 -27.80 -8.73 -16.93
N PHE A 173 -28.63 -9.51 -16.24
CA PHE A 173 -29.32 -10.65 -16.84
C PHE A 173 -30.43 -10.18 -17.80
N THR A 174 -31.29 -9.28 -17.32
CA THR A 174 -32.36 -8.67 -18.13
C THR A 174 -31.80 -7.86 -19.30
N SER A 175 -30.70 -7.12 -19.10
CA SER A 175 -30.03 -6.44 -20.21
C SER A 175 -29.53 -7.41 -21.29
N MET A 176 -28.91 -8.53 -20.91
CA MET A 176 -28.44 -9.50 -21.90
C MET A 176 -29.59 -10.24 -22.62
N GLN A 177 -30.77 -10.36 -22.02
CA GLN A 177 -31.96 -10.85 -22.72
C GLN A 177 -32.45 -9.83 -23.77
N GLY A 178 -32.50 -8.54 -23.43
CA GLY A 178 -32.84 -7.50 -24.40
C GLY A 178 -31.82 -7.38 -25.54
N VAL A 179 -30.54 -7.63 -25.28
CA VAL A 179 -29.49 -7.73 -26.31
C VAL A 179 -29.74 -8.90 -27.27
N ASP A 180 -30.14 -10.07 -26.76
CA ASP A 180 -30.49 -11.24 -27.57
C ASP A 180 -31.71 -10.94 -28.47
N GLU A 181 -32.74 -10.30 -27.92
CA GLU A 181 -33.93 -9.85 -28.68
C GLU A 181 -33.62 -8.80 -29.77
N VAL A 182 -32.56 -8.01 -29.61
CA VAL A 182 -32.08 -7.03 -30.62
C VAL A 182 -31.26 -7.69 -31.74
N LEU A 183 -30.69 -8.87 -31.49
CA LEU A 183 -29.82 -9.60 -32.43
C LEU A 183 -30.52 -10.75 -33.18
N ALA A 184 -31.76 -11.08 -32.81
CA ALA A 184 -32.55 -12.21 -33.33
C ALA A 184 -33.28 -11.93 -34.67
#